data_AF-A0A6G2K1D8-F1
#
_entry.id   AF-A0A6G2K1D8-F1
#
_cell.length_a   1.000
_cell.length_b   1.000
_cell.length_c   1.000
_cell.angle_alpha   90.00
_cell.angle_beta   90.00
_cell.angle_gamma   90.00
#
_symmetry.space_group_name_H-M   'P 1'
#
loop_
_entity.id
_entity.type
_entity.pdbx_description
1 polymer ?
#
loop_
_entity_poly.entity_id
_entity_poly.type
_entity_poly.pdbx_seq_one_letter_code
_entity_poly.pdbx_strand_id
1 'polypeptide(L)' 'MPVRHFRVSERGQMSLPAEARRRWDLTGGGAVEIADLGSALVVVPAGGDGIRSLLRASIDEAGGYRSLAARVATDEPDLR' A
#
# COMPACT_ATOMS: atom_id res chain seq x y z
N MET A 1 0.62 -5.52 -13.55
CA MET A 1 1.57 -5.33 -12.44
C MET A 1 2.49 -6.55 -12.38
N PRO A 2 3.83 -6.41 -12.44
CA PRO A 2 4.73 -7.56 -12.29
C PRO A 2 4.77 -8.01 -10.83
N VAL A 3 4.42 -9.27 -10.58
CA VAL A 3 4.58 -9.92 -9.26
C VAL A 3 6.00 -10.48 -9.19
N ARG A 4 6.72 -10.20 -8.10
CA ARG A 4 8.07 -10.71 -7.84
C ARG A 4 8.13 -11.32 -6.46
N HIS A 5 8.79 -12.47 -6.33
CA HIS A 5 8.96 -13.14 -5.05
C HIS A 5 10.32 -12.78 -4.45
N PHE A 6 10.32 -12.41 -3.17
CA PHE A 6 11.54 -12.10 -2.43
C PHE A 6 11.65 -13.05 -1.24
N ARG A 7 12.87 -13.53 -0.98
CA ARG A 7 13.15 -14.36 0.19
C ARG A 7 13.28 -13.46 1.41
N VAL A 8 12.58 -13.83 2.48
CA VAL A 8 12.82 -13.27 3.82
C VAL A 8 14.00 -14.03 4.42
N SER A 9 14.94 -13.29 5.01
CA SER A 9 16.10 -13.89 5.69
C SER A 9 15.66 -14.70 6.91
N GLU A 10 16.54 -15.58 7.41
CA GLU A 10 16.29 -16.34 8.65
C GLU A 10 16.05 -15.44 9.87
N ARG A 11 16.52 -14.20 9.81
CA ARG A 11 16.30 -13.18 10.86
C ARG A 11 15.00 -12.40 10.66
N GLY A 12 14.14 -12.81 9.72
CA GLY A 12 12.88 -12.14 9.43
C GLY A 12 13.01 -10.83 8.64
N GLN A 13 14.17 -10.57 8.03
CA GLN A 13 14.42 -9.31 7.31
C GLN A 13 14.24 -9.51 5.80
N MET A 14 13.67 -8.50 5.13
CA MET A 14 13.70 -8.39 3.68
C MET A 14 14.23 -7.03 3.25
N SER A 15 14.95 -7.01 2.13
CA SER A 15 15.41 -5.75 1.53
C SER A 15 14.37 -5.20 0.56
N LEU A 16 14.12 -3.89 0.63
CA LEU A 16 13.28 -3.23 -0.35
C LEU A 16 13.91 -3.34 -1.75
N PRO A 17 13.15 -3.75 -2.79
CA PRO A 17 13.68 -3.92 -4.14
C PRO A 17 14.34 -2.64 -4.66
N ALA A 18 15.45 -2.78 -5.40
CA ALA A 18 16.24 -1.64 -5.88
C ALA A 18 15.41 -0.65 -6.73
N GLU A 19 14.46 -1.15 -7.50
CA GLU A 19 13.56 -0.31 -8.30
C GLU A 19 12.57 0.49 -7.43
N ALA A 20 12.07 -0.10 -6.33
CA ALA A 20 11.25 0.62 -5.36
C ALA A 20 12.11 1.68 -4.64
N ARG A 21 13.33 1.35 -4.23
CA ARG A 21 14.26 2.32 -3.63
C ARG A 21 14.52 3.52 -4.54
N ARG A 22 14.80 3.30 -5.82
CA ARG A 22 15.02 4.41 -6.78
C ARG A 22 13.77 5.27 -6.96
N ARG A 23 12.60 4.63 -7.12
CA ARG A 23 11.33 5.35 -7.33
C ARG A 23 10.91 6.16 -6.11
N TRP A 24 11.25 5.71 -4.91
CA TRP A 24 10.93 6.39 -3.65
C TRP A 24 12.07 7.27 -3.13
N ASP A 25 13.14 7.44 -3.92
CA ASP A 25 14.34 8.18 -3.53
C ASP A 25 15.01 7.71 -2.22
N LEU A 26 14.97 6.40 -1.97
CA LEU A 26 15.58 5.74 -0.80
C LEU A 26 16.94 5.11 -1.13
N THR A 27 17.62 5.61 -2.16
CA THR A 27 18.90 5.02 -2.61
C THR A 27 20.00 5.19 -1.56
N GLY A 28 19.99 6.32 -0.83
CA GLY A 28 20.87 6.61 0.31
C GLY A 28 20.37 6.06 1.65
N GLY A 29 19.29 5.26 1.65
CA GLY A 29 18.54 4.93 2.86
C GLY A 29 17.40 5.92 3.11
N GLY A 30 16.61 5.67 4.15
CA GLY A 30 15.45 6.47 4.52
C GLY A 30 14.41 5.62 5.25
N ALA A 31 13.23 6.19 5.47
CA ALA A 31 12.16 5.55 6.23
C ALA A 31 11.00 5.11 5.33
N VAL A 32 10.27 4.10 5.79
CA VAL A 32 9.02 3.62 5.20
C VAL A 32 7.97 3.53 6.30
N GLU A 33 6.70 3.71 5.91
CA GLU A 33 5.57 3.41 6.77
C GLU A 33 5.03 2.02 6.40
N ILE A 34 4.64 1.25 7.43
CA ILE A 34 4.05 -0.08 7.27
C ILE A 34 2.68 -0.05 7.94
N ALA A 35 1.64 -0.33 7.15
CA ALA A 35 0.32 -0.66 7.68
C ALA A 35 0.09 -2.16 7.60
N ASP A 36 -0.37 -2.72 8.71
CA ASP A 36 -0.76 -4.12 8.81
C ASP A 36 -2.27 -4.26 8.60
N LEU A 37 -2.66 -5.06 7.59
CA LEU A 37 -4.05 -5.36 7.26
C LEU A 37 -4.43 -6.80 7.64
N GLY A 38 -3.61 -7.48 8.42
CA GLY A 38 -3.78 -8.88 8.85
C GLY A 38 -3.35 -9.88 7.78
N SER A 39 -3.97 -9.83 6.60
CA SER A 39 -3.65 -10.74 5.47
C SER A 39 -2.56 -10.20 4.54
N ALA A 40 -2.24 -8.91 4.66
CA ALA A 40 -1.25 -8.23 3.83
C ALA A 40 -0.60 -7.07 4.59
N LEU A 41 0.65 -6.75 4.21
CA LEU A 41 1.33 -5.54 4.63
C LEU A 41 1.35 -4.54 3.48
N VAL A 42 1.01 -3.29 3.77
CA VAL A 42 1.16 -2.18 2.83
C VAL A 42 2.38 -1.37 3.26
N VAL A 43 3.36 -1.26 2.37
CA VAL A 43 4.60 -0.50 2.60
C VAL A 43 4.63 0.69 1.65
N VAL A 44 4.83 1.88 2.20
CA VAL A 44 4.93 3.14 1.46
C VAL A 44 6.16 3.94 1.90
N PRO A 45 6.69 4.86 1.07
CA PRO A 45 7.70 5.80 1.53
C PRO A 45 7.19 6.64 2.71
N ALA A 46 8.02 6.84 3.72
CA ALA A 46 7.67 7.73 4.83
C ALA A 46 7.89 9.19 4.44
N GLY A 47 7.05 10.09 4.96
CA GLY A 47 7.12 11.52 4.70
C GLY A 47 5.94 12.05 3.89
N GLY A 48 5.65 13.35 4.02
CA GLY A 48 4.40 13.95 3.55
C GLY A 48 3.23 13.63 4.49
N ASP A 49 2.06 13.39 3.93
CA ASP A 49 0.83 13.08 4.68
C ASP A 49 0.62 11.55 4.93
N GLY A 50 1.63 10.72 4.61
CA GLY A 50 1.71 9.28 4.92
C GLY A 50 0.67 8.38 4.24
N ILE A 51 0.51 7.16 4.75
CA ILE A 51 -0.47 6.16 4.27
C ILE A 51 -1.88 6.75 4.17
N ARG A 52 -2.25 7.62 5.12
CA ARG A 52 -3.60 8.21 5.20
C ARG A 52 -3.94 9.06 3.99
N SER A 53 -3.00 9.87 3.51
CA SER A 53 -3.25 10.72 2.34
C SER A 53 -3.18 9.93 1.04
N LEU A 54 -2.30 8.94 0.95
CA LEU A 54 -2.32 8.01 -0.18
C LEU A 54 -3.69 7.32 -0.28
N LEU A 55 -4.20 6.79 0.83
CA LEU A 55 -5.53 6.19 0.88
C LEU A 55 -6.62 7.19 0.49
N ARG A 56 -6.56 8.42 1.02
CA ARG A 56 -7.53 9.47 0.68
C ARG A 56 -7.51 9.81 -0.81
N ALA A 57 -6.33 10.02 -1.38
CA ALA A 57 -6.15 10.31 -2.79
C ALA A 57 -6.68 9.17 -3.68
N SER A 58 -6.41 7.90 -3.30
CA SER A 58 -6.95 6.74 -4.02
C SER A 58 -8.47 6.63 -3.93
N ILE A 59 -9.06 6.97 -2.78
CA ILE A 59 -10.53 7.04 -2.63
C ILE A 59 -11.10 8.12 -3.53
N ASP A 60 -10.50 9.31 -3.52
CA ASP A 60 -10.95 10.46 -4.32
C ASP A 60 -10.84 10.17 -5.82
N GLU A 61 -9.72 9.58 -6.28
CA GLU A 61 -9.52 9.15 -7.67
C GLU A 61 -10.55 8.10 -8.12
N ALA A 62 -10.98 7.22 -7.21
CA ALA A 62 -12.00 6.21 -7.49
C ALA A 62 -13.45 6.76 -7.51
N GLY A 63 -13.63 8.08 -7.40
CA GLY A 63 -14.94 8.74 -7.36
C GLY A 63 -15.55 8.83 -5.96
N GLY A 64 -14.72 8.69 -4.93
CA GLY A 64 -15.11 8.84 -3.52
C GLY A 64 -15.67 7.57 -2.89
N TYR A 65 -15.71 7.57 -1.55
CA TYR A 65 -16.13 6.41 -0.75
C TYR A 65 -17.52 5.90 -1.10
N ARG A 66 -18.48 6.80 -1.36
CA ARG A 66 -19.86 6.43 -1.74
C ARG A 66 -19.89 5.59 -3.02
N SER A 67 -19.08 5.95 -4.03
CA SER A 67 -19.00 5.21 -5.29
C SER A 67 -18.44 3.80 -5.07
N LEU A 68 -17.37 3.70 -4.28
CA LEU A 68 -16.77 2.42 -3.92
C LEU A 68 -17.74 1.53 -3.12
N ALA A 69 -18.39 2.08 -2.10
CA ALA A 69 -19.36 1.35 -1.28
C ALA A 69 -20.55 0.85 -2.10
N ALA A 70 -21.07 1.66 -3.03
CA ALA A 70 -22.16 1.25 -3.93
C ALA A 70 -21.76 0.08 -4.85
N ARG A 71 -20.51 0.06 -5.32
CA ARG A 71 -19.99 -1.07 -6.11
C ARG A 71 -19.91 -2.34 -5.26
N VAL A 72 -19.34 -2.27 -4.07
CA VAL A 72 -19.25 -3.43 -3.16
C VAL A 72 -20.63 -3.95 -2.80
N ALA A 73 -21.59 -3.07 -2.51
CA ALA A 73 -22.98 -3.45 -2.22
C ALA A 73 -23.73 -4.09 -3.42
N THR A 74 -23.16 -4.04 -4.62
CA THR A 74 -23.68 -4.76 -5.80
C THR A 74 -23.20 -6.21 -5.81
N ASP A 75 -21.96 -6.44 -5.38
CA ASP A 75 -21.33 -7.76 -5.32
C ASP A 75 -21.66 -8.49 -4.00
N GLU A 76 -21.89 -7.75 -2.91
CA GLU A 76 -22.23 -8.24 -1.58
C GLU A 76 -23.48 -7.51 -1.02
N PRO A 77 -24.69 -8.04 -1.31
CA PRO A 77 -25.94 -7.36 -0.96
C PRO A 77 -26.19 -7.27 0.56
N ASP A 78 -25.51 -8.09 1.35
CA ASP A 78 -25.60 -8.12 2.81
C ASP A 78 -24.90 -6.93 3.49
N LEU A 79 -24.12 -6.14 2.72
CA LEU A 79 -23.40 -4.96 3.20
C LEU A 79 -24.15 -3.62 2.98
N ARG A 80 -25.44 -3.68 2.59
CA ARG A 80 -26.28 -2.48 2.38
C ARG A 80 -26.74 -1.80 3.66
#